data_AF-A0A0A2B3F0-F1
#
_entry.id   AF-A0A0A2B3F0-F1
#
_cell.length_a   1.000
_cell.length_b   1.000
_cell.length_c   1.000
_cell.angle_alpha   90.00
_cell.angle_beta   90.00
_cell.angle_gamma   90.00
#
_symmetry.space_group_name_H-M   'P 1'
#
loop_
_entity.id
_entity.type
_entity.pdbx_description
1 polymer ?
#
loop_
_entity_poly.entity_id
_entity_poly.type
_entity_poly.pdbx_seq_one_letter_code
_entity_poly.pdbx_strand_id
1 'polypeptide(L)'
;MIRRVFALFTLTLLFLFISPVYSLDTSSKTLEKYTKKISSKFTRTYCNTTNFGISYEGALAFAIGETNKEFKNNKLNKLIDYSLLKNSIVNDLENNCQVFDFDISNLGNLKLN
;
A
#
# COMPACT_ATOMS: atom_id res chain seq x y z
N MET A 1 -8.24 4.50 56.58
CA MET A 1 -7.84 5.46 55.52
C MET A 1 -6.88 4.87 54.49
N ILE A 2 -5.88 4.08 54.89
CA ILE A 2 -4.84 3.51 54.00
C ILE A 2 -5.38 2.76 52.75
N ARG A 3 -6.46 1.96 52.89
CA ARG A 3 -7.05 1.19 51.77
C ARG A 3 -7.56 2.07 50.63
N ARG A 4 -8.13 3.24 50.95
CA ARG A 4 -8.64 4.18 49.93
C ARG A 4 -7.50 4.89 49.19
N VAL A 5 -6.41 5.19 49.90
CA VAL A 5 -5.20 5.78 49.32
C VAL A 5 -4.52 4.80 48.38
N PHE A 6 -4.39 3.53 48.78
CA PHE A 6 -3.85 2.49 47.91
C PHE A 6 -4.70 2.28 46.65
N ALA A 7 -6.03 2.26 46.77
CA ALA A 7 -6.92 2.13 45.62
C ALA A 7 -6.75 3.27 44.62
N LEU A 8 -6.66 4.52 45.11
CA LEU A 8 -6.41 5.69 44.28
C LEU A 8 -5.04 5.61 43.59
N PHE A 9 -4.00 5.17 44.31
CA PHE A 9 -2.65 5.04 43.77
C PHE A 9 -2.55 3.95 42.70
N THR A 10 -3.21 2.80 42.91
CA THR A 10 -3.26 1.73 41.89
C THR A 10 -4.03 2.16 40.65
N LEU A 11 -5.09 2.97 40.82
CA LEU A 11 -5.90 3.47 39.71
C LEU A 11 -5.11 4.48 38.87
N THR A 12 -4.42 5.44 39.49
CA THR A 12 -3.56 6.38 38.77
C THR A 12 -2.40 5.68 38.07
N LEU A 13 -1.82 4.64 38.69
CA LEU A 13 -0.76 3.85 38.06
C LEU A 13 -1.26 3.12 36.79
N LEU A 14 -2.49 2.59 36.80
CA LEU A 14 -3.12 1.98 35.63
C LEU A 14 -3.31 2.99 34.48
N PHE A 15 -3.67 4.25 34.79
CA PHE A 15 -3.84 5.29 33.79
C PHE A 15 -2.52 5.76 33.15
N LEU A 16 -1.39 5.66 33.85
CA LEU A 16 -0.06 6.03 33.32
C LEU A 16 0.43 5.08 32.22
N PHE A 17 -0.09 3.86 32.14
CA PHE A 17 0.30 2.87 31.14
C PHE A 17 -0.66 2.76 29.94
N ILE A 18 -1.69 3.61 29.87
CA ILE A 18 -2.58 3.64 28.70
C ILE A 18 -1.90 4.45 27.60
N SER A 19 -1.05 3.80 26.81
CA SER A 19 -0.57 4.37 25.56
C SER A 19 -1.76 4.58 24.60
N PRO A 20 -1.90 5.75 23.96
CA PRO A 20 -2.98 5.97 23.01
C PRO A 20 -2.87 4.96 21.87
N VAL A 21 -3.90 4.12 21.73
CA VAL A 21 -4.05 3.26 20.55
C VAL A 21 -4.58 4.16 19.43
N TYR A 22 -3.67 4.67 18.60
CA TYR A 22 -4.06 5.36 17.37
C TYR A 22 -4.75 4.36 16.45
N SER A 23 -6.00 4.65 16.09
CA SER A 23 -6.71 3.86 15.09
C SER A 23 -6.01 3.99 13.74
N LEU A 24 -5.96 2.90 12.98
CA LEU A 24 -5.64 2.99 11.56
C LEU A 24 -6.79 3.75 10.89
N ASP A 25 -6.47 4.86 10.24
CA ASP A 25 -7.41 5.53 9.34
C ASP A 25 -7.64 4.63 8.13
N THR A 26 -8.75 3.91 8.18
CA THR A 26 -9.21 2.94 7.17
C THR A 26 -10.34 3.51 6.32
N SER A 27 -10.51 4.85 6.34
CA SER A 27 -11.51 5.50 5.50
C SER A 27 -11.29 5.18 4.02
N SER A 28 -12.39 5.12 3.27
CA SER A 28 -12.37 4.85 1.82
C SER A 28 -11.42 5.78 1.08
N LYS A 29 -11.39 7.07 1.46
CA LYS A 29 -10.50 8.09 0.88
C LYS A 29 -9.02 7.78 1.13
N THR A 30 -8.67 7.28 2.32
CA THR A 30 -7.28 6.91 2.64
C THR A 30 -6.86 5.65 1.88
N LEU A 31 -7.77 4.67 1.72
CA LEU A 31 -7.51 3.48 0.89
C LEU A 31 -7.38 3.83 -0.59
N GLU A 32 -8.25 4.67 -1.15
CA GLU A 32 -8.18 5.12 -2.54
C GLU A 32 -6.85 5.85 -2.82
N LYS A 33 -6.48 6.77 -1.93
CA LYS A 33 -5.17 7.47 -2.01
C LYS A 33 -4.01 6.49 -1.95
N TYR A 34 -4.12 5.44 -1.13
CA TYR A 34 -3.09 4.43 -1.03
C TYR A 34 -2.99 3.56 -2.29
N THR A 35 -4.11 3.09 -2.83
CA THR A 35 -4.19 2.37 -4.11
C THR A 35 -3.57 3.19 -5.23
N LYS A 36 -3.92 4.47 -5.33
CA LYS A 36 -3.36 5.40 -6.33
C LYS A 36 -1.85 5.61 -6.17
N LYS A 37 -1.34 5.59 -4.94
CA LYS A 37 0.10 5.67 -4.67
C LYS A 37 0.83 4.44 -5.20
N ILE A 38 0.26 3.25 -5.02
CA ILE A 38 0.84 2.01 -5.52
C ILE A 38 0.80 1.97 -7.04
N SER A 39 -0.36 2.28 -7.66
CA SER A 39 -0.50 2.28 -9.11
C SER A 39 0.45 3.27 -9.77
N SER A 40 0.52 4.50 -9.26
CA SER A 40 1.42 5.53 -9.77
C SER A 40 2.90 5.13 -9.67
N LYS A 41 3.30 4.49 -8.55
CA LYS A 41 4.67 3.99 -8.39
C LYS A 41 4.98 2.90 -9.42
N PHE A 42 4.08 1.92 -9.55
CA PHE A 42 4.23 0.82 -10.52
C PHE A 42 4.38 1.38 -11.94
N THR A 43 3.41 2.18 -12.38
CA THR A 43 3.36 2.76 -13.72
C THR A 43 4.60 3.58 -14.01
N ARG A 44 4.97 4.50 -13.10
CA ARG A 44 6.18 5.31 -13.30
C ARG A 44 7.42 4.45 -13.45
N THR A 45 7.57 3.41 -12.63
CA THR A 45 8.71 2.48 -12.75
C THR A 45 8.68 1.76 -14.10
N TYR A 46 7.55 1.15 -14.45
CA TYR A 46 7.40 0.41 -15.71
C TYR A 46 7.76 1.28 -16.91
N CYS A 47 7.19 2.48 -17.00
CA CYS A 47 7.33 3.34 -18.16
C CYS A 47 8.71 3.96 -18.28
N ASN A 48 9.34 4.30 -17.15
CA ASN A 48 10.73 4.71 -17.16
C ASN A 48 11.62 3.57 -17.65
N THR A 49 11.38 2.34 -17.16
CA THR A 49 12.17 1.17 -17.55
C THR A 49 12.00 0.80 -19.01
N THR A 50 10.78 0.90 -19.57
CA THR A 50 10.57 0.74 -21.02
C THR A 50 11.26 1.85 -21.81
N ASN A 51 11.22 3.09 -21.34
CA ASN A 51 11.92 4.22 -21.98
C ASN A 51 13.45 4.08 -21.96
N PHE A 52 14.00 3.32 -21.01
CA PHE A 52 15.41 2.93 -20.99
C PHE A 52 15.75 1.80 -21.98
N GLY A 53 14.78 1.32 -22.77
CA GLY A 53 14.99 0.28 -23.78
C GLY A 53 14.99 -1.15 -23.23
N ILE A 54 14.54 -1.35 -21.99
CA ILE A 54 14.35 -2.68 -21.43
C ILE A 54 13.10 -3.32 -22.07
N SER A 55 13.16 -4.63 -22.32
CA SER A 55 12.02 -5.39 -22.85
C SER A 55 10.78 -5.24 -21.95
N TYR A 56 9.59 -5.38 -22.53
CA TYR A 56 8.33 -5.27 -21.77
C TYR A 56 8.27 -6.25 -20.60
N GLU A 57 8.73 -7.49 -20.80
CA GLU A 57 8.81 -8.51 -19.74
C GLU A 57 9.77 -8.10 -18.63
N GLY A 58 10.95 -7.55 -18.98
CA GLY A 58 11.93 -7.06 -18.03
C GLY A 58 11.41 -5.84 -17.25
N ALA A 59 10.75 -4.91 -17.94
CA ALA A 59 10.12 -3.74 -17.33
C ALA A 59 9.00 -4.13 -16.36
N LEU A 60 8.19 -5.12 -16.74
CA LEU A 60 7.14 -5.69 -15.89
C LEU A 60 7.74 -6.31 -14.62
N ALA A 61 8.70 -7.21 -14.77
CA ALA A 61 9.34 -7.88 -13.64
C ALA A 61 10.00 -6.87 -12.68
N PHE A 62 10.66 -5.85 -13.24
CA PHE A 62 11.28 -4.78 -12.47
C PHE A 62 10.25 -3.92 -11.73
N ALA A 63 9.18 -3.50 -12.40
CA ALA A 63 8.11 -2.71 -11.80
C ALA A 63 7.39 -3.47 -10.68
N ILE A 64 7.11 -4.76 -10.87
CA ILE A 64 6.55 -5.64 -9.82
C ILE A 64 7.53 -5.73 -8.65
N GLY A 65 8.81 -6.00 -8.91
CA GLY A 65 9.84 -6.15 -7.88
C GLY A 65 9.99 -4.90 -7.01
N GLU A 66 10.10 -3.73 -7.63
CA GLU A 66 10.22 -2.45 -6.93
C GLU A 66 8.95 -2.09 -6.14
N THR A 67 7.78 -2.35 -6.71
CA THR A 67 6.49 -2.08 -6.05
C THR A 67 6.29 -3.01 -4.84
N ASN A 68 6.52 -4.31 -5.01
CA ASN A 68 6.43 -5.28 -3.92
C ASN A 68 7.41 -4.92 -2.79
N LYS A 69 8.65 -4.55 -3.12
CA LYS A 69 9.67 -4.16 -2.15
C LYS A 69 9.27 -2.90 -1.37
N GLU A 70 8.78 -1.86 -2.03
CA GLU A 70 8.43 -0.59 -1.38
C GLU A 70 7.22 -0.73 -0.45
N PHE A 71 6.21 -1.52 -0.85
CA PHE A 71 4.95 -1.58 -0.12
C PHE A 71 4.80 -2.82 0.78
N LYS A 72 5.73 -3.78 0.78
CA LYS A 72 5.66 -5.05 1.53
C LYS A 72 5.13 -4.95 2.97
N ASN A 73 5.62 -3.97 3.72
CA ASN A 73 5.38 -3.88 5.17
C ASN A 73 4.21 -2.95 5.54
N ASN A 74 3.38 -2.54 4.58
CA ASN A 74 2.29 -1.62 4.86
C ASN A 74 1.06 -2.35 5.43
N LYS A 75 0.57 -1.88 6.59
CA LYS A 75 -0.62 -2.45 7.25
C LYS A 75 -1.88 -2.37 6.39
N LEU A 76 -1.97 -1.39 5.49
CA LEU A 76 -3.11 -1.19 4.58
C LEU A 76 -3.19 -2.24 3.47
N ASN A 77 -2.13 -3.03 3.20
CA ASN A 77 -2.15 -4.08 2.18
C ASN A 77 -3.23 -5.14 2.41
N LYS A 78 -3.60 -5.36 3.68
CA LYS A 78 -4.68 -6.29 4.07
C LYS A 78 -6.07 -5.81 3.67
N LEU A 79 -6.21 -4.52 3.36
CA LEU A 79 -7.47 -3.85 3.10
C LEU A 79 -7.61 -3.40 1.64
N ILE A 80 -6.60 -3.65 0.80
CA ILE A 80 -6.65 -3.31 -0.62
C ILE A 80 -7.50 -4.31 -1.39
N ASP A 81 -8.36 -3.78 -2.25
CA ASP A 81 -8.94 -4.54 -3.35
C ASP A 81 -7.93 -4.64 -4.51
N TYR A 82 -7.38 -5.85 -4.69
CA TYR A 82 -6.40 -6.12 -5.75
C TYR A 82 -6.99 -6.01 -7.16
N SER A 83 -8.29 -6.22 -7.33
CA SER A 83 -8.95 -6.04 -8.63
C SER A 83 -8.95 -4.55 -9.00
N LEU A 84 -9.35 -3.69 -8.07
CA LEU A 84 -9.32 -2.24 -8.27
C LEU A 84 -7.89 -1.72 -8.47
N LEU A 85 -6.92 -2.23 -7.72
CA LEU A 85 -5.52 -1.87 -7.90
C LEU A 85 -5.02 -2.21 -9.32
N LYS A 86 -5.31 -3.41 -9.80
CA LYS A 86 -4.88 -3.85 -11.14
C LYS A 86 -5.52 -2.99 -12.24
N ASN A 87 -6.82 -2.71 -12.14
CA ASN A 87 -7.49 -1.80 -13.07
C ASN A 87 -6.89 -0.38 -13.02
N SER A 88 -6.57 0.12 -11.82
CA SER A 88 -5.91 1.42 -11.66
C SER A 88 -4.53 1.44 -12.34
N ILE A 89 -3.77 0.35 -12.25
CA ILE A 89 -2.47 0.22 -12.93
C ILE A 89 -2.64 0.26 -14.45
N VAL A 90 -3.56 -0.52 -15.01
CA VAL A 90 -3.82 -0.54 -16.46
C VAL A 90 -4.23 0.84 -16.95
N ASN A 91 -5.17 1.49 -16.26
CA ASN A 91 -5.59 2.85 -16.59
C ASN A 91 -4.42 3.85 -16.51
N ASP A 92 -3.58 3.74 -15.48
CA ASP A 92 -2.41 4.62 -15.35
C ASP A 92 -1.37 4.36 -16.45
N LEU A 93 -1.16 3.12 -16.88
CA LEU A 93 -0.27 2.76 -17.99
C LEU A 93 -0.77 3.32 -19.33
N GLU A 94 -2.07 3.24 -19.58
CA GLU A 94 -2.70 3.82 -20.77
C GLU A 94 -2.49 5.34 -20.79
N ASN A 95 -2.85 6.02 -19.69
CA ASN A 95 -2.85 7.48 -19.63
C ASN A 95 -1.44 8.09 -19.58
N ASN A 96 -0.49 7.46 -18.87
CA ASN A 96 0.84 8.05 -18.69
C ASN A 96 1.87 7.54 -19.71
N CYS A 97 1.63 6.37 -20.30
CA CYS A 97 2.66 5.65 -21.05
C CYS A 97 2.16 5.14 -22.41
N GLN A 98 0.88 5.37 -22.73
CA GLN A 98 0.28 5.01 -24.01
C GLN A 98 0.38 3.51 -24.33
N VAL A 99 0.32 2.68 -23.29
CA VAL A 99 0.31 1.22 -23.41
C VAL A 99 -1.15 0.75 -23.34
N PHE A 100 -1.77 0.57 -24.50
CA PHE A 100 -3.20 0.26 -24.62
C PHE A 100 -3.52 -1.24 -24.49
N ASP A 101 -2.60 -2.12 -24.90
CA ASP A 101 -2.85 -3.58 -24.97
C ASP A 101 -2.26 -4.34 -23.76
N PHE A 102 -2.20 -3.69 -22.59
CA PHE A 102 -1.64 -4.32 -21.40
C PHE A 102 -2.61 -5.34 -20.80
N ASP A 103 -2.29 -6.62 -20.88
CA ASP A 103 -3.11 -7.68 -20.26
C ASP A 103 -2.98 -7.65 -18.73
N ILE A 104 -4.13 -7.57 -18.05
CA ILE A 104 -4.25 -7.58 -16.59
C ILE A 104 -3.70 -8.88 -15.97
N SER A 105 -3.68 -9.98 -16.73
CA SER A 105 -3.14 -11.27 -16.30
C SER A 105 -1.65 -11.18 -15.95
N ASN A 106 -0.91 -10.27 -16.60
CA ASN A 106 0.50 -9.99 -16.34
C ASN A 106 0.77 -9.49 -14.91
N LEU A 107 -0.26 -8.94 -14.23
CA LEU A 107 -0.17 -8.51 -12.83
C LEU A 107 -0.47 -9.65 -11.84
N GLY A 108 -0.52 -10.91 -12.28
CA GLY A 108 -0.74 -12.08 -11.42
C GLY A 108 0.26 -12.20 -10.27
N ASN A 109 1.50 -11.75 -10.49
CA ASN A 109 2.59 -11.80 -9.51
C ASN A 109 2.69 -10.54 -8.63
N LEU A 110 1.82 -9.54 -8.83
CA LEU A 110 1.78 -8.36 -7.97
C LEU A 110 1.13 -8.74 -6.62
N LYS A 111 1.96 -8.89 -5.59
CA LYS A 111 1.53 -9.25 -4.23
C LYS A 111 2.30 -8.40 -3.23
N LEU A 112 1.57 -7.56 -2.51
CA LEU A 112 2.13 -6.62 -1.54
C LEU A 112 2.26 -7.24 -0.15
N ASN A 113 1.85 -8.49 0.04
CA ASN A 113 1.78 -9.21 1.30
C ASN A 113 2.50 -10.56 1.20
#